data_AF-A0A8T5LFJ2-F1
#
_entry.id   AF-A0A8T5LFJ2-F1
#
_cell.length_a   1.000
_cell.length_b   1.000
_cell.length_c   1.000
_cell.angle_alpha   90.00
_cell.angle_beta   90.00
_cell.angle_gamma   90.00
#
_symmetry.space_group_name_H-M   'P 1'
#
loop_
_entity.id
_entity.type
_entity.pdbx_description
1 polymer ?
#
loop_
_entity_poly.entity_id
_entity_poly.type
_entity_poly.pdbx_seq_one_letter_code
_entity_poly.pdbx_strand_id
1 'polypeptide(L)'
;EIVPGNHDPGLENYLPNGIKLHKNTGFRQGDTYFAHGHTWPRKDVLKAKTIISGHSHPQFEFKNNLGYRWMEPIWLCADIDKDKLKEKYKIEPKHNQEIILMPPFNSFSGGYPINRSRVGSNREFLGPVAKLITGKKKVYLLDGTFLGEV
;
A
#
# COMPACT_ATOMS: atom_id res chain seq x y z
N GLU A 1 8.04 13.37 8.79
CA GLU A 1 6.66 13.82 8.48
C GLU A 1 5.73 12.61 8.62
N ILE A 2 4.44 12.78 8.95
CA ILE A 2 3.48 11.68 9.19
C ILE A 2 2.21 11.87 8.36
N VAL A 3 1.70 10.79 7.77
CA VAL A 3 0.34 10.72 7.19
C VAL A 3 -0.52 9.89 8.14
N PRO A 4 -1.56 10.46 8.78
CA PRO A 4 -2.39 9.71 9.71
C PRO A 4 -3.23 8.66 8.98
N GLY A 5 -3.32 7.49 9.60
CA GLY A 5 -4.21 6.41 9.22
C GLY A 5 -5.58 6.51 9.86
N ASN A 6 -6.43 5.52 9.59
CA ASN A 6 -7.78 5.42 10.14
C ASN A 6 -7.80 5.08 11.65
N HIS A 7 -6.65 4.74 12.23
CA HIS A 7 -6.48 4.40 13.65
C HIS A 7 -5.81 5.52 14.45
N ASP A 8 -5.58 6.68 13.83
CA ASP A 8 -4.82 7.78 14.44
C ASP A 8 -5.67 9.04 14.75
N PRO A 9 -6.93 8.94 15.24
CA PRO A 9 -7.70 10.13 15.57
C PRO A 9 -7.04 10.87 16.75
N GLY A 10 -6.89 12.19 16.61
CA GLY A 10 -6.31 13.03 17.66
C GLY A 10 -4.80 12.92 17.80
N LEU A 11 -4.10 12.27 16.86
CA LEU A 11 -2.65 12.12 16.86
C LEU A 11 -1.92 13.47 17.02
N GLU A 12 -2.47 14.55 16.45
CA GLU A 12 -1.96 15.91 16.55
C GLU A 12 -1.69 16.37 17.99
N ASN A 13 -2.40 15.82 18.99
CA ASN A 13 -2.26 16.19 20.40
C ASN A 13 -1.04 15.55 21.07
N TYR A 14 -0.39 14.56 20.43
CA TYR A 14 0.68 13.75 21.00
C TYR A 14 2.01 13.90 20.24
N LEU A 15 2.05 14.72 19.19
CA LEU A 15 3.26 14.84 18.36
C LEU A 15 4.33 15.70 19.05
N PRO A 16 5.60 15.25 19.07
CA PRO A 16 6.70 16.10 19.51
C PRO A 16 6.95 17.22 18.51
N ASN A 17 7.63 18.28 18.97
CA ASN A 17 8.04 19.39 18.12
C ASN A 17 8.90 18.91 16.93
N GLY A 18 8.69 19.53 15.76
CA GLY A 18 9.44 19.22 14.54
C GLY A 18 8.83 18.12 13.67
N ILE A 19 7.75 17.44 14.11
CA ILE A 19 7.03 16.48 13.28
C ILE A 19 5.93 17.18 12.49
N LYS A 20 6.09 17.22 11.16
CA LYS A 20 5.04 17.67 10.26
C LYS A 20 3.96 16.60 10.09
N LEU A 21 2.75 16.89 10.54
CA LEU A 21 1.55 16.09 10.28
C LEU A 21 0.89 16.52 8.97
N HIS A 22 0.58 15.56 8.10
CA HIS A 22 -0.16 15.78 6.86
C HIS A 22 -1.62 15.40 7.02
N LYS A 23 -2.43 15.72 6.00
CA LYS A 23 -3.80 15.18 5.89
C LYS A 23 -3.74 13.67 5.60
N ASN A 24 -4.77 12.94 6.01
CA ASN A 24 -4.92 11.50 5.72
C ASN A 24 -4.89 11.16 4.22
N THR A 25 -5.20 12.14 3.37
CA THR A 25 -5.08 12.05 1.91
C THR A 25 -3.64 11.98 1.40
N GLY A 26 -2.62 12.08 2.24
CA GLY A 26 -1.22 11.86 1.88
C GLY A 26 -0.48 13.09 1.37
N PHE A 27 0.78 12.87 0.96
CA PHE A 27 1.63 13.91 0.42
C PHE A 27 2.63 13.45 -0.63
N ARG A 28 3.06 14.38 -1.48
CA ARG A 28 4.11 14.15 -2.47
C ARG A 28 5.43 14.80 -2.03
N GLN A 29 6.52 14.06 -2.20
CA GLN A 29 7.89 14.56 -2.09
C GLN A 29 8.68 14.09 -3.33
N GLY A 30 9.13 15.04 -4.15
CA GLY A 30 9.74 14.72 -5.44
C GLY A 30 8.80 13.90 -6.33
N ASP A 31 9.29 12.80 -6.89
CA ASP A 31 8.52 11.88 -7.72
C ASP A 31 7.78 10.80 -6.90
N THR A 32 7.83 10.85 -5.56
CA THR A 32 7.21 9.85 -4.68
C THR A 32 6.01 10.43 -3.95
N TYR A 33 4.95 9.65 -3.86
CA TYR A 33 3.74 9.95 -3.11
C TYR A 33 3.60 9.01 -1.91
N PHE A 34 3.41 9.56 -0.72
CA PHE A 34 3.22 8.80 0.52
C PHE A 34 1.76 8.90 0.96
N ALA A 35 1.15 7.74 1.24
CA ALA A 35 -0.21 7.64 1.74
C ALA A 35 -0.31 6.57 2.84
N HIS A 36 -1.28 6.70 3.76
CA HIS A 36 -1.64 5.54 4.58
C HIS A 36 -2.34 4.48 3.73
N GLY A 37 -3.35 4.88 2.95
CA GLY A 37 -4.02 4.02 1.95
C GLY A 37 -5.54 3.92 2.09
N HIS A 38 -6.08 4.27 3.26
CA HIS A 38 -7.51 4.19 3.58
C HIS A 38 -8.39 5.30 2.97
N THR A 39 -7.78 6.35 2.41
CA THR A 39 -8.47 7.46 1.72
C THR A 39 -7.93 7.66 0.31
N TRP A 40 -8.72 8.29 -0.55
CA TRP A 40 -8.24 8.74 -1.86
C TRP A 40 -7.09 9.74 -1.69
N PRO A 41 -5.99 9.61 -2.47
CA PRO A 41 -4.88 10.55 -2.41
C PRO A 41 -5.32 11.98 -2.79
N ARG A 42 -4.55 13.01 -2.43
CA ARG A 42 -4.74 14.36 -3.00
C ARG A 42 -4.23 14.42 -4.45
N LYS A 43 -4.75 15.39 -5.22
CA LYS A 43 -4.61 15.52 -6.68
C LYS A 43 -3.16 15.55 -7.20
N ASP A 44 -2.19 16.00 -6.40
CA ASP A 44 -0.79 16.02 -6.80
C ASP A 44 -0.16 14.62 -6.89
N VAL A 45 -0.87 13.56 -6.49
CA VAL A 45 -0.50 12.16 -6.82
C VAL A 45 -0.31 11.94 -8.32
N LEU A 46 -1.07 12.67 -9.17
CA LEU A 46 -0.96 12.60 -10.63
C LEU A 46 0.41 13.00 -11.15
N LYS A 47 1.22 13.69 -10.34
CA LYS A 47 2.58 14.13 -10.68
C LYS A 47 3.67 13.19 -10.16
N ALA A 48 3.32 12.18 -9.36
CA ALA A 48 4.27 11.22 -8.83
C ALA A 48 4.52 10.07 -9.82
N LYS A 49 5.71 9.48 -9.79
CA LYS A 49 6.04 8.23 -10.49
C LYS A 49 5.77 7.01 -9.61
N THR A 50 5.97 7.14 -8.30
CA THR A 50 5.82 6.03 -7.35
C THR A 50 4.87 6.43 -6.22
N ILE A 51 3.95 5.55 -5.87
CA ILE A 51 3.11 5.66 -4.67
C ILE A 51 3.60 4.64 -3.64
N ILE A 52 3.88 5.07 -2.42
CA ILE A 52 4.17 4.20 -1.28
C ILE A 52 2.99 4.27 -0.32
N SER A 53 2.40 3.12 0.00
CA SER A 53 1.21 3.03 0.84
C SER A 53 1.34 1.95 1.91
N GLY A 54 0.85 2.25 3.12
CA GLY A 54 0.63 1.25 4.16
C GLY A 54 -0.77 0.64 4.08
N HIS A 55 -1.44 0.54 5.25
CA HIS A 55 -2.84 0.13 5.47
C HIS A 55 -3.18 -1.33 5.15
N SER A 56 -2.71 -1.85 4.01
CA SER A 56 -3.10 -3.17 3.51
C SER A 56 -2.46 -4.34 4.25
N HIS A 57 -1.36 -4.10 4.97
CA HIS A 57 -0.56 -5.09 5.69
C HIS A 57 -0.31 -6.36 4.86
N PRO A 58 0.34 -6.23 3.68
CA PRO A 58 0.52 -7.36 2.77
C PRO A 58 1.43 -8.41 3.40
N GLN A 59 1.03 -9.67 3.26
CA GLN A 59 1.80 -10.83 3.72
C GLN A 59 1.81 -11.93 2.67
N PHE A 60 2.73 -12.88 2.81
CA PHE A 60 2.82 -14.09 2.00
C PHE A 60 2.69 -15.32 2.90
N GLU A 61 1.80 -16.25 2.54
CA GLU A 61 1.65 -17.52 3.23
C GLU A 61 2.64 -18.54 2.68
N PHE A 62 3.51 -19.05 3.53
CA PHE A 62 4.29 -20.24 3.22
C PHE A 62 3.58 -21.47 3.77
N LYS A 63 3.66 -22.57 3.01
CA LYS A 63 3.16 -23.88 3.41
C LYS A 63 4.18 -24.94 3.04
N ASN A 64 4.46 -25.85 3.97
CA ASN A 64 5.30 -27.00 3.68
C ASN A 64 4.46 -28.27 3.41
N ASN A 65 5.14 -29.34 2.96
CA ASN A 65 4.50 -30.61 2.62
C ASN A 65 3.88 -31.33 3.82
N LEU A 66 4.30 -31.00 5.05
CA LEU A 66 3.73 -31.52 6.29
C LEU A 66 2.49 -30.73 6.75
N GLY A 67 2.09 -29.70 6.00
CA GLY A 67 0.89 -28.90 6.29
C GLY A 67 1.10 -27.73 7.24
N TYR A 68 2.31 -27.50 7.75
CA TYR A 68 2.63 -26.29 8.52
C TYR A 68 2.52 -25.06 7.65
N ARG A 69 1.98 -23.99 8.24
CA ARG A 69 1.76 -22.70 7.57
C ARG A 69 2.30 -21.59 8.44
N TRP A 70 2.95 -20.62 7.81
CA TRP A 70 3.36 -19.37 8.46
C TRP A 70 3.24 -18.21 7.48
N MET A 71 3.26 -17.01 8.04
CA MET A 71 2.99 -15.76 7.34
C MET A 71 4.21 -14.86 7.46
N GLU A 72 4.71 -14.35 6.33
CA GLU A 72 5.79 -13.36 6.31
C GLU A 72 5.27 -12.02 5.78
N PRO A 73 5.60 -10.88 6.41
CA PRO A 73 5.36 -9.56 5.83
C PRO A 73 6.20 -9.36 4.57
N ILE A 74 5.64 -8.65 3.60
CA ILE A 74 6.27 -8.46 2.29
C ILE A 74 6.21 -7.01 1.82
N TRP A 75 7.12 -6.68 0.92
CA TRP A 75 6.94 -5.58 -0.02
C TRP A 75 6.19 -6.10 -1.24
N LEU A 76 5.18 -5.35 -1.68
CA LEU A 76 4.44 -5.65 -2.90
C LEU A 76 4.54 -4.46 -3.86
N CYS A 77 5.08 -4.70 -5.04
CA CYS A 77 5.22 -3.71 -6.10
C CYS A 77 4.29 -4.05 -7.27
N ALA A 78 3.53 -3.09 -7.77
CA ALA A 78 2.60 -3.30 -8.88
C ALA A 78 2.41 -2.04 -9.72
N ASP A 79 1.88 -2.22 -10.93
CA ASP A 79 1.42 -1.11 -11.75
C ASP A 79 0.11 -0.52 -11.19
N ILE A 80 -0.14 0.75 -11.52
CA ILE A 80 -1.39 1.44 -11.20
C ILE A 80 -2.30 1.52 -12.43
N ASP A 81 -3.58 1.23 -12.21
CA ASP A 81 -4.67 1.59 -13.11
C ASP A 81 -4.85 3.11 -13.13
N LYS A 82 -4.28 3.73 -14.16
CA LYS A 82 -4.35 5.17 -14.38
C LYS A 82 -5.76 5.66 -14.65
N ASP A 83 -6.61 4.83 -15.23
CA ASP A 83 -7.96 5.26 -15.59
C ASP A 83 -8.77 5.56 -14.32
N LYS A 84 -8.54 4.82 -13.23
CA LYS A 84 -9.13 5.14 -11.91
C LYS A 84 -8.72 6.52 -11.39
N LEU A 85 -7.45 6.91 -11.55
CA LEU A 85 -6.97 8.24 -11.16
C LEU A 85 -7.51 9.33 -12.09
N LYS A 86 -7.49 9.07 -13.41
CA LYS A 86 -8.04 9.98 -14.42
C LYS A 86 -9.52 10.22 -14.21
N GLU A 87 -10.30 9.17 -13.95
CA GLU A 87 -11.73 9.27 -13.68
C GLU A 87 -11.99 10.08 -12.40
N LYS A 88 -11.20 9.85 -11.35
CA LYS A 88 -11.35 10.53 -10.06
C LYS A 88 -11.06 12.03 -10.14
N TYR A 89 -10.00 12.42 -10.83
CA TYR A 89 -9.53 13.82 -10.84
C TYR A 89 -9.78 14.57 -12.15
N LYS A 90 -10.30 13.88 -13.17
CA LYS A 90 -10.54 14.39 -14.52
C LYS A 90 -9.27 14.94 -15.19
N ILE A 91 -8.10 14.37 -14.86
CA ILE A 91 -6.79 14.76 -15.38
C ILE A 91 -5.94 13.51 -15.62
N GLU A 92 -5.24 13.49 -16.76
CA GLU A 92 -4.30 12.43 -17.11
C GLU A 92 -3.09 12.39 -16.16
N PRO A 93 -2.74 11.22 -15.58
CA PRO A 93 -1.50 11.07 -14.82
C PRO A 93 -0.25 11.36 -15.67
N LYS A 94 0.72 12.09 -15.11
CA LYS A 94 1.94 12.50 -15.81
C LYS A 94 2.85 11.33 -16.18
N HIS A 95 2.80 10.23 -15.42
CA HIS A 95 3.73 9.10 -15.51
C HIS A 95 2.98 7.78 -15.59
N ASN A 96 3.64 6.72 -16.09
CA ASN A 96 3.27 5.35 -15.77
C ASN A 96 3.63 5.13 -14.30
N GLN A 97 2.61 5.11 -13.44
CA GLN A 97 2.82 5.11 -12.00
C GLN A 97 2.89 3.67 -11.49
N GLU A 98 3.80 3.44 -10.56
CA GLU A 98 3.88 2.20 -9.80
C GLU A 98 3.45 2.45 -8.35
N ILE A 99 2.98 1.40 -7.70
CA ILE A 99 2.65 1.39 -6.28
C ILE A 99 3.48 0.34 -5.54
N ILE A 100 3.97 0.74 -4.37
CA ILE A 100 4.64 -0.11 -3.39
C ILE A 100 3.74 -0.14 -2.15
N LEU A 101 3.20 -1.32 -1.84
CA LEU A 101 2.59 -1.56 -0.54
C LEU A 101 3.67 -1.96 0.45
N MET A 102 3.80 -1.15 1.50
CA MET A 102 4.77 -1.33 2.56
C MET A 102 4.25 -2.37 3.58
N PRO A 103 5.12 -3.27 4.06
CA PRO A 103 4.79 -4.18 5.15
C PRO A 103 4.46 -3.42 6.44
N PRO A 104 3.68 -4.01 7.36
CA PRO A 104 3.50 -3.41 8.68
C PRO A 104 4.84 -3.38 9.43
N PHE A 105 5.10 -2.28 10.13
CA PHE A 105 6.34 -2.14 10.92
C PHE A 105 6.36 -3.09 12.14
N ASN A 106 5.19 -3.37 12.73
CA ASN A 106 5.08 -4.24 13.90
C ASN A 106 4.44 -5.58 13.55
N SER A 107 4.85 -6.64 14.27
CA SER A 107 4.38 -8.01 14.10
C SER A 107 2.96 -8.25 14.61
N PHE A 108 2.42 -7.34 15.43
CA PHE A 108 1.07 -7.44 16.01
C PHE A 108 -0.04 -6.94 15.08
N SER A 109 0.30 -6.29 13.97
CA SER A 109 -0.65 -5.65 13.04
C SER A 109 -1.45 -6.64 12.18
N GLY A 110 -1.28 -7.94 12.40
CA GLY A 110 -1.84 -8.98 11.53
C GLY A 110 -1.43 -8.75 10.07
N GLY A 111 -2.21 -9.31 9.14
CA GLY A 111 -2.04 -9.03 7.72
C GLY A 111 -2.80 -9.99 6.85
N TYR A 112 -2.68 -9.78 5.54
CA TYR A 112 -3.44 -10.53 4.55
C TYR A 112 -2.50 -11.31 3.61
N PRO A 113 -2.64 -12.65 3.50
CA PRO A 113 -1.90 -13.45 2.53
C PRO A 113 -2.37 -13.13 1.11
N ILE A 114 -1.49 -12.56 0.30
CA ILE A 114 -1.80 -12.24 -1.10
C ILE A 114 -1.94 -13.48 -1.99
N ASN A 115 -1.31 -14.58 -1.60
CA ASN A 115 -1.23 -15.83 -2.36
C ASN A 115 -2.30 -16.86 -1.93
N ARG A 116 -3.30 -16.44 -1.15
CA ARG A 116 -4.41 -17.31 -0.72
C ARG A 116 -5.66 -17.01 -1.54
N SER A 117 -5.89 -17.79 -2.60
CA SER A 117 -7.19 -17.78 -3.27
C SER A 117 -8.22 -18.55 -2.43
N ARG A 118 -9.20 -17.86 -1.84
CA ARG A 118 -10.38 -18.52 -1.28
C ARG A 118 -11.42 -18.63 -2.39
N VAL A 119 -11.85 -19.87 -2.70
CA VAL A 119 -13.03 -20.15 -3.50
C VAL A 119 -14.19 -19.25 -3.00
N GLY A 120 -14.72 -18.42 -3.89
CA GLY A 120 -15.84 -17.52 -3.60
C GLY A 120 -15.51 -16.15 -3.00
N SER A 121 -14.24 -15.76 -2.86
CA SER A 121 -13.92 -14.39 -2.44
C SER A 121 -12.69 -13.81 -3.16
N ASN A 122 -12.92 -12.93 -4.15
CA ASN A 122 -11.94 -11.93 -4.58
C ASN A 122 -11.79 -10.91 -3.44
N ARG A 123 -11.02 -11.25 -2.40
CA ARG A 123 -10.71 -10.28 -1.34
C ARG A 123 -9.53 -9.45 -1.81
N GLU A 124 -9.85 -8.40 -2.55
CA GLU A 124 -8.90 -7.34 -2.87
C GLU A 124 -8.49 -6.60 -1.59
N PHE A 125 -7.30 -6.01 -1.60
CA PHE A 125 -6.88 -5.10 -0.54
C PHE A 125 -7.90 -3.98 -0.34
N LEU A 126 -8.12 -3.61 0.92
CA LEU A 126 -9.06 -2.55 1.28
C LEU A 126 -8.41 -1.18 1.12
N GLY A 127 -9.26 -0.17 0.95
CA GLY A 127 -8.85 1.23 0.83
C GLY A 127 -8.75 1.72 -0.62
N PRO A 128 -9.01 3.02 -0.86
CA PRO A 128 -8.96 3.60 -2.20
C PRO A 128 -7.60 3.47 -2.90
N VAL A 129 -6.49 3.54 -2.16
CA VAL A 129 -5.15 3.47 -2.76
C VAL A 129 -4.84 2.06 -3.24
N ALA A 130 -5.19 1.02 -2.48
CA ALA A 130 -4.92 -0.35 -2.89
C ALA A 130 -5.78 -0.80 -4.09
N LYS A 131 -6.97 -0.21 -4.26
CA LYS A 131 -7.81 -0.39 -5.45
C LYS A 131 -7.19 0.14 -6.74
N LEU A 132 -6.11 0.93 -6.67
CA LEU A 132 -5.37 1.39 -7.84
C LEU A 132 -4.51 0.29 -8.46
N ILE A 133 -4.20 -0.78 -7.72
CA ILE A 133 -3.34 -1.87 -8.20
C ILE A 133 -3.97 -2.54 -9.42
N THR A 134 -3.16 -2.78 -10.45
CA THR A 134 -3.52 -3.56 -11.62
C THR A 134 -2.35 -4.44 -12.07
N GLY A 135 -2.64 -5.41 -12.94
CA GLY A 135 -1.63 -6.30 -13.49
C GLY A 135 -0.99 -7.23 -12.46
N LYS A 136 0.25 -7.64 -12.77
CA LYS A 136 1.04 -8.55 -11.94
C LYS A 136 1.69 -7.81 -10.79
N LYS A 137 1.80 -8.48 -9.64
CA LYS A 137 2.35 -7.93 -8.41
C LYS A 137 3.66 -8.65 -8.11
N LYS A 138 4.77 -7.91 -8.07
CA LYS A 138 6.09 -8.43 -7.68
C LYS A 138 6.18 -8.44 -6.16
N VAL A 139 6.68 -9.54 -5.61
CA VAL A 139 6.67 -9.81 -4.17
C VAL A 139 8.08 -9.99 -3.64
N TYR A 140 8.42 -9.26 -2.58
CA TYR A 140 9.72 -9.36 -1.93
C TYR A 140 9.56 -9.54 -0.41
N LEU A 141 10.39 -10.38 0.19
CA LEU A 141 10.55 -10.44 1.64
C LEU A 141 11.27 -9.18 2.15
N LEU A 142 11.28 -8.98 3.47
CA LEU A 142 11.92 -7.82 4.11
C LEU A 142 13.44 -7.75 3.88
N ASP A 143 14.07 -8.90 3.67
CA ASP A 143 15.50 -9.01 3.34
C ASP A 143 15.80 -8.77 1.84
N GLY A 144 14.78 -8.48 1.04
CA GLY A 144 14.90 -8.26 -0.40
C GLY A 144 14.80 -9.53 -1.25
N THR A 145 14.61 -10.72 -0.66
CA THR A 145 14.41 -11.96 -1.41
C THR A 145 13.16 -11.86 -2.30
N PHE A 146 13.33 -12.04 -3.61
CA PHE A 146 12.23 -12.03 -4.58
C PHE A 146 11.49 -13.38 -4.58
N LEU A 147 10.20 -13.36 -4.26
CA LEU A 147 9.35 -14.56 -4.23
C LEU A 147 8.65 -14.86 -5.56
N GLY A 148 8.62 -13.90 -6.49
CA GLY A 148 7.96 -14.04 -7.79
C GLY A 148 6.85 -13.01 -8.04
N GLU A 149 6.02 -13.30 -9.04
CA GLU A 149 4.88 -12.49 -9.46
C GLU A 149 3.54 -13.19 -9.13
N VAL A 150 2.56 -12.44 -8.60
CA VAL A 150 1.18 -12.92 -8.31
C VAL A 150 0.08 -12.00 -8.83
#